data_AF-A0A8S3ZUB3-F1
#
_entry.id   AF-A0A8S3ZUB3-F1
#
_cell.length_a   1.000
_cell.length_b   1.000
_cell.length_c   1.000
_cell.angle_alpha   90.00
_cell.angle_beta   90.00
_cell.angle_gamma   90.00
#
_symmetry.space_group_name_H-M   'P 1'
#
loop_
_entity.id
_entity.type
_entity.pdbx_description
1 polymer ?
#
loop_
_entity_poly.entity_id
_entity_poly.type
_entity_poly.pdbx_seq_one_letter_code
_entity_poly.pdbx_strand_id
1 'polypeptide(L)'
;FLLREKNGFPPEGPGPCTKRNGTNDYCFLAGDARANQHAYLAAMHTLWIREHNYLARKLRELNKNATNEFIFQTVKKIIIAIHQFFTFDTYLSIVIGKEAERWKLTSKFGRSIYNPGLNPSILTDVSTAGLRFGHSTVPSLYLVGNKLVLLRFLFT
;
A
#
# COMPACT_ATOMS: atom_id res chain seq x y z
N PHE A 1 14.12 12.63 2.07
CA PHE A 1 12.85 11.86 2.04
C PHE A 1 12.62 11.36 0.62
N LEU A 2 11.84 10.28 0.47
CA LEU A 2 11.95 9.29 -0.63
C LEU A 2 11.53 9.79 -2.02
N LEU A 3 10.78 10.91 -2.10
CA LEU A 3 10.47 11.59 -3.35
C LEU A 3 11.36 12.83 -3.42
N ARG A 4 12.35 12.81 -4.30
CA ARG A 4 13.14 14.00 -4.67
C ARG A 4 12.70 14.62 -5.99
N GLU A 5 11.76 13.98 -6.71
CA GLU A 5 11.34 14.42 -8.03
C GLU A 5 10.19 15.43 -7.98
N LYS A 6 10.26 16.42 -8.88
CA LYS A 6 9.42 17.65 -8.89
C LYS A 6 7.93 17.40 -9.16
N ASN A 7 7.56 16.22 -9.67
CA ASN A 7 6.19 15.87 -10.08
C ASN A 7 5.38 15.17 -8.97
N GLY A 8 6.00 14.85 -7.82
CA GLY A 8 5.34 14.17 -6.71
C GLY A 8 4.99 12.71 -7.00
N PHE A 9 5.58 12.10 -8.02
CA PHE A 9 5.49 10.67 -8.32
C PHE A 9 6.70 9.91 -7.78
N PRO A 10 6.57 8.60 -7.46
CA PRO A 10 7.71 7.74 -7.19
C PRO A 10 8.80 7.92 -8.25
N PRO A 11 10.10 7.88 -7.89
CA PRO A 11 11.17 8.06 -8.86
C PRO A 11 11.14 6.97 -9.93
N GLU A 12 11.75 7.21 -11.07
CA GLU A 12 11.81 6.22 -12.13
C GLU A 12 12.77 5.08 -11.75
N GLY A 13 12.44 3.84 -12.10
CA GLY A 13 13.35 2.72 -11.84
C GLY A 13 13.22 1.55 -12.80
N PRO A 14 14.17 0.60 -12.72
CA PRO A 14 14.29 -0.53 -13.65
C PRO A 14 13.31 -1.68 -13.35
N GLY A 15 12.20 -1.40 -12.65
CA GLY A 15 11.21 -2.42 -12.27
C GLY A 15 10.52 -3.06 -13.48
N PRO A 16 9.81 -4.19 -13.31
CA PRO A 16 9.10 -4.86 -14.39
C PRO A 16 7.96 -3.95 -14.90
N CYS A 17 8.24 -3.25 -15.98
CA CYS A 17 7.34 -2.38 -16.71
C CYS A 17 7.72 -2.41 -18.19
N THR A 18 6.79 -2.07 -19.06
CA THR A 18 7.06 -1.95 -20.50
C THR A 18 6.84 -0.50 -20.90
N LYS A 19 7.90 0.16 -21.37
CA LYS A 19 7.81 1.50 -21.96
C LYS A 19 7.69 1.37 -23.47
N ARG A 20 6.70 2.03 -24.08
CA ARG A 20 6.59 2.07 -25.55
C ARG A 20 7.53 3.12 -26.11
N ASN A 21 8.19 2.79 -27.23
CA ASN A 21 9.11 3.71 -27.88
C ASN A 21 8.35 4.95 -28.41
N GLY A 22 8.94 6.14 -28.23
CA GLY A 22 8.33 7.41 -28.64
C GLY A 22 7.15 7.88 -27.77
N THR A 23 6.92 7.26 -26.61
CA THR A 23 5.90 7.71 -25.64
C THR A 23 6.55 8.27 -24.37
N ASN A 24 5.76 8.95 -23.54
CA ASN A 24 6.18 9.43 -22.23
C ASN A 24 5.80 8.44 -21.11
N ASP A 25 5.89 7.14 -21.41
CA ASP A 25 5.61 6.08 -20.44
C ASP A 25 6.66 6.13 -19.30
N TYR A 26 6.19 6.00 -18.05
CA TYR A 26 7.01 6.18 -16.85
C TYR A 26 6.89 4.96 -15.93
N CYS A 27 8.02 4.50 -15.39
CA CYS A 27 8.06 3.31 -14.55
C CYS A 27 8.39 3.64 -13.10
N PHE A 28 7.42 3.49 -12.22
CA PHE A 28 7.57 3.79 -10.80
C PHE A 28 8.51 2.81 -10.11
N LEU A 29 9.51 3.34 -9.42
CA LEU A 29 10.34 2.61 -8.47
C LEU A 29 9.65 2.58 -7.11
N ALA A 30 9.40 1.38 -6.60
CA ALA A 30 8.80 1.16 -5.30
C ALA A 30 9.42 -0.07 -4.61
N GLY A 31 9.09 -0.27 -3.33
CA GLY A 31 9.55 -1.43 -2.57
C GLY A 31 8.94 -2.76 -3.01
N ASP A 32 7.85 -2.74 -3.78
CA ASP A 32 7.26 -3.93 -4.41
C ASP A 32 7.47 -3.87 -5.92
N ALA A 33 8.03 -4.93 -6.50
CA ALA A 33 8.34 -5.00 -7.93
C ALA A 33 7.08 -4.86 -8.82
N ARG A 34 5.89 -5.19 -8.30
CA ARG A 34 4.64 -5.18 -9.04
C ARG A 34 3.94 -3.83 -8.99
N ALA A 35 4.55 -2.79 -8.42
CA ALA A 35 3.95 -1.46 -8.32
C ALA A 35 3.43 -0.91 -9.68
N ASN A 36 4.01 -1.35 -10.79
CA ASN A 36 3.64 -0.95 -12.16
C ASN A 36 2.64 -1.90 -12.85
N GLN A 37 2.09 -2.90 -12.16
CA GLN A 37 1.20 -3.89 -12.77
C GLN A 37 -0.12 -3.26 -13.27
N HIS A 38 -0.64 -2.28 -12.54
CA HIS A 38 -1.82 -1.53 -12.94
C HIS A 38 -1.89 -0.15 -12.30
N ALA A 39 -2.60 0.78 -12.93
CA ALA A 39 -2.66 2.19 -12.52
C ALA A 39 -3.14 2.40 -11.07
N TYR A 40 -4.11 1.61 -10.60
CA TYR A 40 -4.59 1.70 -9.22
C TYR A 40 -3.52 1.31 -8.18
N LEU A 41 -2.72 0.27 -8.45
CA LEU A 41 -1.63 -0.12 -7.56
C LEU A 41 -0.53 0.95 -7.54
N ALA A 42 -0.17 1.49 -8.71
CA ALA A 42 0.76 2.61 -8.81
C ALA A 42 0.27 3.86 -8.05
N ALA A 43 -1.04 4.16 -8.13
CA ALA A 43 -1.67 5.25 -7.38
C ALA A 43 -1.58 5.02 -5.86
N MET A 44 -1.82 3.79 -5.39
CA MET A 44 -1.67 3.43 -3.97
C MET A 44 -0.23 3.59 -3.49
N HIS A 45 0.76 3.12 -4.25
CA HIS A 45 2.18 3.34 -3.92
C HIS A 45 2.52 4.83 -3.86
N THR A 46 2.01 5.62 -4.82
CA THR A 46 2.20 7.07 -4.85
C THR A 46 1.62 7.74 -3.60
N LEU A 47 0.41 7.36 -3.19
CA LEU A 47 -0.25 7.88 -1.99
C LEU A 47 0.60 7.61 -0.74
N TRP A 48 1.05 6.37 -0.54
CA TRP A 48 1.81 6.02 0.67
C TRP A 48 3.17 6.70 0.75
N ILE A 49 3.85 6.88 -0.38
CA ILE A 49 5.14 7.59 -0.38
C ILE A 49 4.92 9.10 -0.15
N ARG A 50 3.85 9.69 -0.69
CA ARG A 50 3.48 11.08 -0.39
C ARG A 50 3.18 11.26 1.10
N GLU A 51 2.42 10.35 1.70
CA GLU A 51 2.09 10.37 3.12
C GLU A 51 3.34 10.23 3.99
N HIS A 52 4.24 9.28 3.65
CA HIS A 52 5.53 9.15 4.32
C HIS A 52 6.31 10.47 4.31
N ASN A 53 6.40 11.14 3.16
CA ASN A 53 7.16 12.38 3.05
C ASN A 53 6.46 13.56 3.74
N TYR A 54 5.13 13.58 3.78
CA TYR A 54 4.36 14.54 4.55
C TYR A 54 4.68 14.41 6.05
N LEU A 55 4.52 13.21 6.60
CA LEU A 55 4.80 12.91 8.01
C LEU A 55 6.26 13.16 8.38
N ALA A 56 7.19 12.82 7.48
CA ALA A 56 8.61 13.08 7.68
C ALA A 56 8.96 14.58 7.76
N ARG A 57 8.33 15.42 6.94
CA ARG A 57 8.48 16.88 7.03
C ARG A 57 7.92 17.41 8.35
N LYS A 58 6.73 16.93 8.75
CA LYS A 58 6.13 17.29 10.04
C LYS A 58 6.99 16.88 11.23
N LEU A 59 7.54 15.67 11.21
CA LEU A 59 8.43 15.22 12.26
C LEU A 59 9.76 16.00 12.29
N ARG A 60 10.30 16.39 11.14
CA ARG A 60 11.48 17.27 11.04
C ARG A 60 11.23 18.67 11.60
N GLU A 61 10.04 19.23 11.36
CA GLU A 61 9.62 20.52 11.91
C GLU A 61 9.58 20.49 13.45
N LEU A 62 9.06 19.39 14.03
CA LEU A 62 8.97 19.18 15.47
C LEU A 62 10.32 18.82 16.11
N ASN A 63 11.19 18.08 15.42
CA ASN A 63 12.48 17.65 15.92
C ASN A 63 13.60 17.99 14.92
N LYS A 64 14.06 19.25 14.99
CA LYS A 64 15.05 19.80 14.06
C LYS A 64 16.39 19.06 14.09
N ASN A 65 16.79 18.54 15.26
CA ASN A 65 18.09 17.90 15.47
C ASN A 65 18.09 16.38 15.22
N ALA A 66 16.93 15.78 14.95
CA ALA A 66 16.84 14.34 14.68
C ALA A 66 17.70 13.93 13.46
N THR A 67 18.27 12.73 13.47
CA THR A 67 18.93 12.20 12.28
C THR A 67 17.89 11.84 11.21
N ASN A 68 18.29 11.79 9.93
CA ASN A 68 17.39 11.34 8.86
C ASN A 68 16.89 9.92 9.08
N GLU A 69 17.74 9.05 9.65
CA GLU A 69 17.39 7.67 9.98
C GLU A 69 16.31 7.60 11.06
N PHE A 70 16.46 8.40 12.12
CA PHE A 70 15.44 8.48 13.17
C PHE A 70 14.07 8.88 12.59
N ILE A 71 14.05 9.90 11.72
CA ILE A 71 12.79 10.35 11.10
C ILE A 71 12.21 9.26 10.21
N PHE A 72 13.03 8.63 9.35
CA PHE A 72 12.59 7.55 8.47
C PHE A 72 11.97 6.39 9.26
N GLN A 73 12.66 5.88 10.28
CA GLN A 73 12.16 4.75 11.07
C GLN A 73 10.91 5.11 11.87
N THR A 74 10.84 6.33 12.42
CA THR A 74 9.68 6.79 13.17
C THR A 74 8.45 6.90 12.27
N VAL A 75 8.60 7.51 11.09
CA VAL A 75 7.50 7.61 10.12
C VAL A 75 7.09 6.24 9.58
N LYS A 76 8.06 5.35 9.30
CA LYS A 76 7.78 3.97 8.91
C LYS A 76 6.94 3.25 9.97
N LYS A 77 7.26 3.41 11.26
CA LYS A 77 6.47 2.85 12.37
C LYS A 77 5.02 3.38 12.39
N ILE A 78 4.83 4.68 12.16
CA ILE A 78 3.49 5.29 12.08
C ILE A 78 2.69 4.69 10.91
N ILE A 79 3.29 4.62 9.72
CA ILE A 79 2.62 4.03 8.54
C ILE A 79 2.28 2.56 8.76
N ILE A 80 3.18 1.77 9.36
CA ILE A 80 2.89 0.37 9.72
C ILE A 80 1.67 0.29 10.65
N ALA A 81 1.59 1.15 11.67
CA ALA A 81 0.44 1.19 12.57
C ALA A 81 -0.86 1.56 11.85
N ILE A 82 -0.81 2.52 10.92
CA ILE A 82 -1.96 2.91 10.07
C ILE A 82 -2.41 1.72 9.21
N HIS A 83 -1.48 1.03 8.54
CA HIS A 83 -1.79 -0.16 7.75
C HIS A 83 -2.43 -1.25 8.60
N GLN A 84 -1.89 -1.53 9.78
CA GLN A 84 -2.44 -2.52 10.70
C GLN A 84 -3.87 -2.15 11.11
N PHE A 85 -4.09 -0.91 11.55
CA PHE A 85 -5.42 -0.45 11.94
C PHE A 85 -6.43 -0.60 10.79
N PHE A 86 -6.17 -0.03 9.61
CA PHE A 86 -7.09 -0.17 8.48
C PHE A 86 -7.29 -1.63 8.09
N THR A 87 -6.25 -2.46 8.09
CA THR A 87 -6.37 -3.87 7.73
C THR A 87 -7.32 -4.61 8.68
N PHE A 88 -7.12 -4.48 9.98
CA PHE A 88 -7.88 -5.23 10.98
C PHE A 88 -9.26 -4.61 11.24
N ASP A 89 -9.32 -3.32 11.52
CA ASP A 89 -10.55 -2.63 11.93
C ASP A 89 -11.49 -2.32 10.77
N THR A 90 -10.99 -2.22 9.53
CA THR A 90 -11.85 -1.91 8.38
C THR A 90 -11.90 -3.05 7.37
N TYR A 91 -10.77 -3.39 6.75
CA TYR A 91 -10.74 -4.28 5.60
C TYR A 91 -11.17 -5.71 5.96
N LEU A 92 -10.52 -6.34 6.94
CA LEU A 92 -10.86 -7.70 7.35
C LEU A 92 -12.28 -7.80 7.90
N SER A 93 -12.73 -6.80 8.66
CA SER A 93 -14.11 -6.76 9.17
C SER A 93 -15.14 -6.79 8.04
N ILE A 94 -14.86 -6.14 6.91
CA ILE A 94 -15.73 -6.18 5.72
C ILE A 94 -15.60 -7.52 4.99
N VAL A 95 -14.38 -8.03 4.82
CA VAL A 95 -14.10 -9.21 3.98
C VAL A 95 -14.56 -10.52 4.62
N ILE A 96 -14.30 -10.73 5.92
CA ILE A 96 -14.62 -11.99 6.62
C ILE A 96 -15.77 -11.84 7.63
N GLY A 97 -16.34 -10.64 7.77
CA GLY A 97 -17.56 -10.38 8.53
C GLY A 97 -17.48 -10.88 9.98
N LYS A 98 -18.45 -11.73 10.36
CA LYS A 98 -18.57 -12.28 11.73
C LYS A 98 -17.33 -13.05 12.19
N GLU A 99 -16.53 -13.59 11.28
CA GLU A 99 -15.29 -14.26 11.67
C GLU A 99 -14.27 -13.28 12.26
N ALA A 100 -14.20 -12.02 11.78
CA ALA A 100 -13.33 -11.02 12.40
C ALA A 100 -13.68 -10.77 13.88
N GLU A 101 -14.97 -10.83 14.22
CA GLU A 101 -15.44 -10.70 15.59
C GLU A 101 -15.17 -11.96 16.42
N ARG A 102 -15.44 -13.14 15.85
CA ARG A 102 -15.18 -14.44 16.49
C ARG A 102 -13.71 -14.57 16.91
N TRP A 103 -12.80 -14.13 16.04
CA TRP A 103 -11.36 -14.14 16.26
C TRP A 103 -10.83 -12.90 16.97
N LYS A 104 -11.70 -11.97 17.38
CA LYS A 104 -11.37 -10.74 18.12
C LYS A 104 -10.27 -9.90 17.44
N LEU A 105 -10.35 -9.78 16.12
CA LEU A 105 -9.29 -9.19 15.29
C LEU A 105 -9.23 -7.66 15.34
N THR A 106 -10.32 -7.00 15.71
CA THR A 106 -10.46 -5.54 15.69
C THR A 106 -10.10 -4.88 17.02
N SER A 107 -9.67 -3.62 16.99
CA SER A 107 -9.33 -2.80 18.16
C SER A 107 -10.46 -2.68 19.20
N LYS A 108 -11.73 -2.91 18.81
CA LYS A 108 -12.88 -2.90 19.74
C LYS A 108 -12.76 -3.92 20.89
N PHE A 109 -11.95 -4.96 20.72
CA PHE A 109 -11.69 -5.97 21.76
C PHE A 109 -10.45 -5.63 22.61
N GLY A 110 -9.89 -4.44 22.45
CA GLY A 110 -8.69 -3.98 23.13
C GLY A 110 -7.40 -4.30 22.36
N ARG A 111 -6.27 -4.08 23.03
CA ARG A 111 -4.94 -4.30 22.45
C ARG A 111 -4.57 -5.78 22.47
N SER A 112 -4.10 -6.28 21.33
CA SER A 112 -3.51 -7.63 21.26
C SER A 112 -2.28 -7.77 22.16
N ILE A 113 -2.14 -8.91 22.82
CA ILE A 113 -0.96 -9.24 23.62
C ILE A 113 0.06 -9.92 22.70
N TYR A 114 1.29 -9.40 22.69
CA TYR A 114 2.37 -10.01 21.93
C TYR A 114 2.71 -11.41 22.47
N ASN A 115 2.74 -12.40 21.59
CA ASN A 115 3.15 -13.76 21.92
C ASN A 115 4.42 -14.12 21.12
N PRO A 116 5.59 -14.25 21.77
CA PRO A 116 6.84 -14.58 21.08
C PRO A 116 6.88 -16.02 20.54
N GLY A 117 6.00 -16.92 21.01
CA GLY A 117 5.91 -18.30 20.52
C GLY A 117 5.03 -18.46 19.28
N LEU A 118 4.39 -17.39 18.80
CA LEU A 118 3.55 -17.43 17.59
C LEU A 118 4.44 -17.44 16.34
N ASN A 119 4.18 -18.34 15.40
CA ASN A 119 4.81 -18.31 14.08
C ASN A 119 4.15 -17.22 13.21
N PRO A 120 4.84 -16.14 12.83
CA PRO A 120 4.27 -15.05 12.03
C PRO A 120 4.30 -15.33 10.51
N SER A 121 4.75 -16.52 10.10
CA SER A 121 4.88 -16.87 8.69
C SER A 121 3.53 -16.90 7.99
N ILE A 122 3.51 -16.44 6.74
CA ILE A 122 2.31 -16.50 5.90
C ILE A 122 2.09 -17.95 5.47
N LEU A 123 0.89 -18.48 5.70
CA LEU A 123 0.50 -19.81 5.24
C LEU A 123 0.42 -19.85 3.70
N THR A 124 0.90 -20.93 3.09
CA THR A 124 0.87 -21.13 1.62
C THR A 124 -0.54 -20.98 1.05
N ASP A 125 -1.54 -21.53 1.73
CA ASP A 125 -2.93 -21.48 1.28
C ASP A 125 -3.48 -20.05 1.30
N VAL A 126 -3.06 -19.24 2.28
CA VAL A 126 -3.43 -17.82 2.38
C VAL A 126 -2.79 -17.01 1.25
N SER A 127 -1.51 -17.22 0.93
CA SER A 127 -0.82 -16.47 -0.12
C SER A 127 -1.20 -16.90 -1.54
N THR A 128 -1.50 -18.20 -1.72
CA THR A 128 -1.72 -18.81 -3.05
C THR A 128 -3.20 -18.80 -3.44
N ALA A 129 -4.12 -19.00 -2.49
CA ALA A 129 -5.55 -19.07 -2.76
C ALA A 129 -6.33 -17.99 -2.01
N GLY A 130 -6.20 -17.92 -0.69
CA GLY A 130 -7.02 -17.05 0.18
C GLY A 130 -7.01 -15.60 -0.28
N LEU A 131 -5.83 -14.96 -0.31
CA LEU A 131 -5.69 -13.55 -0.72
C LEU A 131 -5.84 -13.32 -2.22
N ARG A 132 -6.04 -14.38 -3.03
CA ARG A 132 -6.38 -14.24 -4.46
C ARG A 132 -7.87 -14.01 -4.72
N PHE A 133 -8.73 -14.10 -3.69
CA PHE A 133 -10.16 -13.77 -3.83
C PHE A 133 -10.40 -12.39 -4.45
N GLY A 134 -9.46 -11.45 -4.23
CA GLY A 134 -9.51 -10.11 -4.81
C GLY A 134 -9.52 -10.10 -6.35
N HIS A 135 -9.05 -11.14 -7.03
CA HIS A 135 -9.20 -11.24 -8.49
C HIS A 135 -10.67 -11.33 -8.91
N SER A 136 -11.54 -11.92 -8.08
CA SER A 136 -12.98 -11.99 -8.33
C SER A 136 -13.71 -10.68 -8.02
N THR A 137 -13.05 -9.72 -7.37
CA THR A 137 -13.63 -8.41 -7.03
C THR A 137 -13.24 -7.31 -8.02
N VAL A 138 -12.40 -7.62 -9.01
CA VAL A 138 -12.00 -6.70 -10.08
C VAL A 138 -13.12 -6.62 -11.14
N PRO A 139 -13.80 -5.47 -11.32
CA PRO A 139 -14.83 -5.34 -12.34
C PRO A 139 -14.23 -5.27 -13.75
N SER A 140 -15.05 -5.59 -14.76
CA SER A 140 -14.67 -5.43 -16.17
C SER A 140 -14.74 -3.98 -16.67
N LEU A 141 -15.48 -3.12 -15.97
CA LEU A 141 -15.71 -1.71 -16.29
C LEU A 141 -15.41 -0.84 -15.08
N TYR A 142 -14.71 0.26 -15.32
CA TYR A 142 -14.37 1.27 -14.32
C TYR A 142 -14.91 2.63 -14.72
N LEU A 143 -15.45 3.37 -13.76
CA LEU A 143 -15.81 4.77 -13.95
C LEU A 143 -14.57 5.65 -13.75
N VAL A 144 -14.12 6.31 -14.81
CA VAL A 144 -13.00 7.26 -14.80
C VAL A 144 -13.54 8.63 -15.21
N GLY A 145 -13.66 9.53 -14.23
CA GLY A 145 -14.40 10.79 -14.42
C GLY A 145 -15.86 10.49 -14.76
N ASN A 146 -16.30 10.91 -15.95
CA ASN A 146 -17.66 10.67 -16.45
C ASN A 146 -17.73 9.57 -17.52
N LYS A 147 -16.70 8.73 -17.65
CA LYS A 147 -16.62 7.69 -18.69
C LYS A 147 -16.46 6.31 -18.08
N LEU A 148 -17.20 5.34 -18.61
CA LEU A 148 -16.96 3.92 -18.35
C LEU A 148 -15.86 3.43 -19.28
N VAL A 149 -14.78 2.89 -18.70
CA VAL A 149 -13.62 2.38 -19.42
C VAL A 149 -13.47 0.89 -19.11
N LEU A 150 -13.31 0.08 -20.17
CA LEU A 150 -13.02 -1.35 -20.01
C LEU A 150 -11.65 -1.55 -19.40
N LEU A 151 -11.54 -2.54 -18.51
CA LEU A 151 -10.30 -2.89 -17.82
C LEU A 151 -9.10 -3.03 -18.77
N ARG A 152 -9.30 -3.67 -19.92
CA ARG A 152 -8.26 -3.89 -20.93
C ARG A 152 -7.62 -2.61 -21.48
N PHE A 153 -8.31 -1.47 -21.39
CA PHE A 153 -7.84 -0.18 -21.88
C PHE A 153 -7.20 0.69 -20.79
N LEU A 154 -7.24 0.26 -19.53
CA LEU A 154 -6.60 1.00 -18.42
C LEU A 154 -5.12 0.65 -18.23
N PHE A 155 -4.65 -0.44 -18.85
CA PHE A 155 -3.32 -1.02 -18.60
C PHE A 155 -2.46 -1.19 -19.88
N THR A 156 -2.84 -0.53 -20.97
CA THR A 156 -2.14 -0.50 -22.28
C THR A 156 -1.89 0.93 -22.70
#